data_AF-A0AAX3LSA8-F1
#
_entry.id   AF-A0AAX3LSA8-F1
#
_cell.length_a   1.000
_cell.length_b   1.000
_cell.length_c   1.000
_cell.angle_alpha   90.00
_cell.angle_beta   90.00
_cell.angle_gamma   90.00
#
_symmetry.space_group_name_H-M   'P 1'
#
loop_
_entity.id
_entity.type
_entity.pdbx_description
1 polymer ?
#
loop_
_entity_poly.entity_id
_entity_poly.type
_entity_poly.pdbx_seq_one_letter_code
_entity_poly.pdbx_strand_id
1 'polypeptide(L)' 'MRDDWILDVLADLRAFAMANQLPRTAEQLDDAALIALAEMSLQRERAVGQTHEDRAASGTDLGKAGAG' A
#
# COMPACT_ATOMS: atom_id res chain seq x y z
N MET A 1 1.82 8.71 0.40
CA MET A 1 0.96 9.83 0.85
C MET A 1 -0.36 9.93 0.07
N ARG A 2 -0.61 9.12 -0.97
CA ARG A 2 -1.84 9.26 -1.78
C ARG A 2 -2.94 8.27 -1.43
N ASP A 3 -2.65 7.23 -0.64
CA ASP A 3 -3.61 6.16 -0.35
C ASP A 3 -4.05 6.13 1.12
N ASP A 4 -3.47 6.95 1.99
CA ASP A 4 -3.79 6.95 3.43
C ASP A 4 -5.17 7.57 3.73
N TRP A 5 -5.73 8.35 2.80
CA TRP A 5 -7.03 9.02 2.94
C TRP A 5 -8.19 8.05 3.18
N ILE A 6 -8.09 6.80 2.70
CA ILE A 6 -9.16 5.81 2.84
C ILE A 6 -9.30 5.38 4.30
N LEU A 7 -8.21 5.35 5.06
CA LEU A 7 -8.23 4.99 6.48
C LEU A 7 -8.94 6.08 7.30
N ASP A 8 -8.71 7.34 6.96
CA ASP A 8 -9.40 8.48 7.59
C ASP A 8 -10.92 8.40 7.30
N VAL A 9 -11.32 8.12 6.05
CA VAL A 9 -12.74 7.96 5.68
C VAL A 9 -13.38 6.76 6.38
N LEU A 10 -12.68 5.64 6.48
CA LEU A 10 -13.18 4.46 7.20
C LEU A 10 -13.35 4.75 8.70
N ALA A 11 -12.44 5.53 9.30
CA ALA A 11 -12.56 5.97 10.69
C ALA A 11 -13.78 6.88 10.90
N ASP A 12 -14.02 7.83 9.98
CA ASP A 12 -15.19 8.72 10.02
C ASP A 12 -16.50 7.94 9.89
N LEU A 13 -16.57 7.00 8.95
CA LEU A 13 -17.75 6.14 8.75
C LEU A 13 -18.00 5.24 9.97
N ARG A 14 -16.94 4.75 10.61
CA ARG A 14 -17.04 3.94 11.82
C ARG A 14 -17.59 4.78 12.98
N ALA A 15 -17.09 6.00 13.15
CA ALA A 15 -17.60 6.92 14.16
C ALA A 15 -19.08 7.25 13.92
N PHE A 16 -19.47 7.47 12.66
CA PHE A 16 -20.87 7.64 12.28
C PHE A 16 -21.71 6.39 12.61
N ALA A 17 -21.24 5.19 12.28
CA ALA A 17 -21.95 3.95 12.57
C ALA A 17 -22.15 3.73 14.08
N MET A 18 -21.13 4.02 14.90
CA MET A 18 -21.22 3.99 16.36
C MET A 18 -22.23 5.01 16.90
N ALA A 19 -22.19 6.25 16.40
CA ALA A 19 -23.12 7.30 16.80
C ALA A 19 -24.59 6.98 16.46
N ASN A 20 -24.82 6.20 15.40
CA ASN A 20 -26.15 5.81 14.92
C ASN A 20 -26.60 4.43 15.40
N GLN A 21 -25.93 3.84 16.40
CA GLN A 21 -26.24 2.52 16.95
C GLN A 21 -26.26 1.40 15.88
N LEU A 22 -25.32 1.46 14.94
CA LEU A 22 -25.10 0.45 13.88
C LEU A 22 -23.84 -0.39 14.20
N PRO A 23 -23.84 -1.23 15.25
CA PRO A 23 -22.62 -1.90 15.72
C PRO A 23 -22.05 -2.89 14.70
N ARG A 24 -22.91 -3.60 13.98
CA ARG A 24 -22.47 -4.51 12.91
C ARG A 24 -21.76 -3.77 11.78
N THR A 25 -22.26 -2.60 11.40
CA THR A 25 -21.63 -1.79 10.35
C THR A 25 -20.27 -1.26 10.81
N ALA A 26 -20.15 -0.84 12.07
CA ALA A 26 -18.85 -0.42 12.61
C ALA A 26 -17.82 -1.57 12.64
N GLU A 27 -18.25 -2.79 13.01
CA GLU A 27 -17.40 -3.99 12.98
C GLU A 27 -16.92 -4.31 11.54
N GLN A 28 -17.81 -4.23 10.56
CA GLN A 28 -17.45 -4.40 9.15
C GLN A 28 -16.47 -3.33 8.64
N LEU A 29 -16.56 -2.10 9.17
CA LEU A 29 -15.63 -1.03 8.85
C LEU A 29 -14.25 -1.23 9.50
N ASP A 30 -14.21 -1.85 10.70
CA ASP A 30 -12.96 -2.28 11.34
C ASP A 30 -12.26 -3.35 10.48
N ASP A 31 -13.00 -4.35 9.98
CA ASP A 31 -12.47 -5.37 9.06
C ASP A 31 -11.95 -4.75 7.75
N ALA A 32 -12.70 -3.83 7.16
CA ALA A 32 -12.30 -3.13 5.94
C ALA A 32 -11.00 -2.31 6.13
N ALA A 33 -10.84 -1.68 7.30
CA ALA A 33 -9.62 -0.93 7.62
C ALA A 33 -8.39 -1.86 7.73
N LEU A 34 -8.55 -3.07 8.29
CA LEU A 34 -7.47 -4.06 8.34
C LEU A 34 -7.04 -4.52 6.94
N ILE A 35 -8.00 -4.77 6.05
CA ILE A 35 -7.71 -5.16 4.66
C ILE A 35 -6.99 -4.02 3.93
N ALA A 36 -7.48 -2.78 4.06
CA ALA A 36 -6.84 -1.62 3.45
C ALA A 36 -5.39 -1.45 3.92
N LEU A 37 -5.12 -1.58 5.22
CA LEU A 37 -3.76 -1.53 5.78
C LEU A 37 -2.86 -2.62 5.20
N ALA A 38 -3.37 -3.85 5.07
CA ALA A 38 -2.62 -4.97 4.50
C ALA A 38 -2.27 -4.72 3.02
N GLU A 39 -3.22 -4.25 2.22
CA GLU A 39 -3.01 -3.94 0.81
C GLU A 39 -2.03 -2.78 0.63
N MET A 40 -2.15 -1.72 1.42
CA MET A 40 -1.24 -0.57 1.36
C MET A 40 0.20 -0.95 1.74
N SER A 41 0.36 -1.86 2.71
CA SER A 41 1.67 -2.41 3.09
C SER A 41 2.27 -3.22 1.94
N LEU A 42 1.49 -4.10 1.32
CA LEU A 42 1.93 -4.89 0.17
C LEU A 42 2.30 -4.02 -1.03
N GLN A 43 1.54 -2.96 -1.31
CA GLN A 43 1.85 -2.03 -2.40
C GLN A 43 3.13 -1.23 -2.13
N ARG A 44 3.39 -0.86 -0.86
CA ARG A 44 4.65 -0.23 -0.47
C ARG A 44 5.84 -1.18 -0.65
N GLU A 45 5.70 -2.44 -0.26
CA GLU A 45 6.74 -3.46 -0.46
C GLU A 45 7.05 -3.67 -1.96
N ARG A 46 6.02 -3.75 -2.80
CA ARG A 46 6.18 -3.85 -4.26
C ARG A 46 6.88 -2.64 -4.85
N ALA A 47 6.51 -1.43 -4.42
CA ALA A 47 7.17 -0.21 -4.87
C ALA A 47 8.65 -0.18 -4.51
N VAL A 48 9.02 -0.64 -3.31
CA VAL A 48 10.43 -0.76 -2.88
C VAL A 48 11.17 -1.84 -3.67
N GLY A 49 10.55 -3.00 -3.91
CA GLY A 49 11.13 -4.09 -4.70
C GLY A 49 11.45 -3.68 -6.15
N GLN A 50 10.54 -2.97 -6.81
CA GLN A 50 10.72 -2.50 -8.19
C GLN A 50 11.89 -1.51 -8.33
N THR A 51 12.11 -0.64 -7.34
CA THR A 51 13.26 0.29 -7.38
C THR A 51 14.62 -0.41 -7.30
N HIS A 52 14.69 -1.61 -6.71
CA HIS A 52 15.93 -2.37 -6.62
C HIS A 52 16.24 -3.15 -7.90
N GLU A 53 15.22 -3.62 -8.60
CA GLU A 53 15.37 -4.34 -9.88
C GLU A 53 15.82 -3.40 -11.01
N ASP A 54 15.27 -2.19 -11.09
CA ASP A 54 15.67 -1.18 -12.09
C ASP A 54 17.15 -0.75 -11.93
N ARG A 55 17.65 -0.69 -10.69
CA ARG A 55 19.05 -0.33 -10.43
C ARG A 55 20.02 -1.48 -10.73
N ALA A 56 19.58 -2.72 -10.61
CA ALA A 56 20.37 -3.89 -11.03
C ALA A 56 20.43 -4.02 -12.56
N ALA A 57 19.34 -3.71 -13.26
CA ALA A 57 19.28 -3.75 -14.73
C ALA A 57 20.11 -2.65 -15.41
N SER A 58 20.28 -1.47 -14.78
CA SER A 58 21.10 -0.38 -15.32
C SER A 58 22.62 -0.56 -15.16
N GLY A 59 23.09 -1.61 -14.47
CA GLY A 59 24.50 -1.80 -14.12
C GLY A 59 25.32 -2.70 -15.05
N THR A 60 24.71 -3.33 -16.06
CA THR A 60 25.38 -4.39 -16.86
C THR A 60 25.98 -3.96 -18.19
N ASP A 61 26.07 -2.65 -18.49
CA ASP A 61 26.73 -2.15 -19.71
C ASP A 61 28.20 -1.75 -19.49
N LEU A 62 28.88 -2.35 -18.49
CA LEU A 62 30.33 -2.20 -18.30
C LEU A 62 31.07 -3.43 -18.84
N GLY A 63 31.24 -3.49 -20.17
CA GLY A 63 31.93 -4.63 -20.76
C GLY A 63 32.14 -4.63 -22.26
N LYS A 64 32.19 -3.47 -22.92
CA LYS A 64 32.80 -3.39 -24.26
C LYS A 64 34.32 -3.55 -24.14
N ALA A 65 34.80 -4.78 -23.98
CA ALA A 65 36.18 -5.14 -24.21
C ALA A 65 36.32 -5.67 -25.64
N GLY A 66 36.86 -4.84 -26.52
CA GLY A 66 37.31 -5.26 -27.83
C GLY A 66 38.57 -6.13 -27.74
N ALA A 67 38.63 -7.14 -28.60
CA ALA A 67 39.84 -7.73 -29.16
C ALA A 67 39.41 -8.26 -30.53
N GLY A 68 39.98 -7.84 -31.67
CA GLY A 68 41.40 -7.58 -31.89
C GLY A 68 41.95 -8.75 -32.66
#